data_AF-A0A356ETM4-F1
#
_entry.id   AF-A0A356ETM4-F1
#
_cell.length_a   1.000
_cell.length_b   1.000
_cell.length_c   1.000
_cell.angle_alpha   90.00
_cell.angle_beta   90.00
_cell.angle_gamma   90.00
#
_symmetry.space_group_name_H-M   'P 1'
#
loop_
_entity.id
_entity.type
_entity.pdbx_description
1 polymer ?
#
loop_
_entity_poly.entity_id
_entity_poly.type
_entity_poly.pdbx_seq_one_letter_code
_entity_poly.pdbx_strand_id
1 'polypeptide(L)'
;MADEPTGNLDSKTSREVIQLLRSLNDEAGITIILVTHDQDIGRHAKRTLVLRDGQIVEDTTDFAAALRALHGDSPAHPVPPPHIAVKAAERLG
;
A
#
# COMPACT_ATOMS: atom_id res chain seq x y z
N MET A 1 -10.73 -2.87 26.18
CA MET A 1 -10.02 -1.58 26.21
C MET A 1 -8.60 -1.87 26.64
N ALA A 2 -7.70 -1.88 25.66
CA ALA A 2 -6.26 -1.97 25.84
C ALA A 2 -5.72 -0.97 24.82
N ASP A 3 -5.36 0.21 25.31
CA ASP A 3 -4.56 1.17 24.56
C ASP A 3 -3.24 0.49 24.22
N GLU A 4 -2.92 0.45 22.93
CA GLU A 4 -1.73 -0.20 22.40
C GLU A 4 -0.44 0.47 22.92
N PRO A 5 0.60 -0.30 23.28
CA PRO A 5 1.89 0.23 23.75
C PRO A 5 2.90 0.52 22.62
N THR A 6 2.45 0.84 21.39
CA THR A 6 3.34 1.04 20.22
C THR A 6 3.39 2.49 19.72
N GLY A 7 2.87 3.45 20.48
CA GLY A 7 2.91 4.88 20.19
C GLY A 7 4.30 5.55 20.21
N ASN A 8 5.40 4.78 20.13
CA ASN A 8 6.77 5.29 20.26
C ASN A 8 7.72 4.92 19.11
N LEU A 9 7.20 4.44 17.96
CA LEU A 9 7.93 4.70 16.71
C LEU A 9 7.58 6.11 16.27
N ASP A 10 8.36 7.04 16.83
CA ASP A 10 8.37 8.47 16.59
C ASP A 10 8.09 8.75 15.10
N SER A 11 7.06 9.54 14.83
CA SER A 11 6.59 9.86 13.47
C SER A 11 7.70 10.34 12.51
N LYS A 12 8.84 10.78 13.06
CA LYS A 12 10.07 11.11 12.34
C LYS A 12 10.79 9.87 11.81
N THR A 13 10.99 8.84 12.62
CA THR A 13 11.64 7.56 12.24
C THR A 13 10.84 6.85 11.15
N SER A 14 9.51 6.85 11.26
CA SER A 14 8.63 6.27 10.23
C SER A 14 8.80 6.97 8.87
N ARG A 15 9.00 8.30 8.84
CA ARG A 15 9.25 9.03 7.58
C ARG A 15 10.60 8.68 6.96
N GLU A 16 11.65 8.54 7.77
CA GLU A 16 12.98 8.14 7.28
C GLU A 16 12.94 6.74 6.64
N VAL A 17 12.24 5.80 7.26
CA VAL A 17 12.04 4.45 6.70
C VAL A 17 11.27 4.51 5.38
N ILE A 18 10.18 5.29 5.30
CA ILE A 18 9.42 5.44 4.05
C ILE A 18 10.25 6.08 2.94
N GLN A 19 11.09 7.07 3.26
CA GLN A 19 12.00 7.67 2.28
C GLN A 19 13.01 6.66 1.74
N LEU A 20 13.57 5.82 2.61
CA LEU A 20 14.47 4.74 2.20
C LEU A 20 13.75 3.70 1.33
N LEU A 21 12.56 3.27 1.72
CA LEU A 21 11.76 2.35 0.90
C LEU A 21 11.46 2.96 -0.47
N ARG A 22 11.13 4.25 -0.52
CA ARG A 22 10.90 4.95 -1.77
C ARG A 22 12.15 4.97 -2.67
N SER A 23 13.33 5.31 -2.13
CA SER A 23 14.55 5.30 -2.94
C SER A 23 14.88 3.90 -3.45
N LEU A 24 14.67 2.86 -2.66
CA LEU A 24 14.82 1.46 -3.10
C LEU A 24 13.86 1.10 -4.25
N ASN A 25 12.61 1.60 -4.21
CA ASN A 25 11.66 1.39 -5.29
C ASN A 25 12.03 2.18 -6.56
N ASP A 26 12.42 3.45 -6.41
CA ASP A 26 12.69 4.37 -7.51
C ASP A 26 14.04 4.10 -8.19
N GLU A 27 15.09 3.80 -7.42
CA GLU A 27 16.47 3.66 -7.91
C GLU A 27 16.85 2.20 -8.20
N ALA A 28 16.45 1.26 -7.33
CA ALA A 28 16.82 -0.15 -7.44
C ALA A 28 15.73 -1.02 -8.07
N GLY A 29 14.56 -0.45 -8.41
CA GLY A 29 13.44 -1.18 -9.02
C GLY A 29 12.81 -2.23 -8.11
N ILE A 30 13.03 -2.14 -6.80
CA ILE A 30 12.51 -3.11 -5.82
C ILE A 30 11.00 -2.92 -5.67
N THR A 31 10.22 -4.00 -5.78
CA THR A 31 8.77 -3.94 -5.53
C THR A 31 8.49 -3.88 -4.04
N ILE A 32 7.67 -2.92 -3.62
CA ILE A 32 7.32 -2.70 -2.21
C ILE A 32 5.81 -2.73 -2.06
N ILE A 33 5.33 -3.56 -1.14
CA ILE A 33 3.93 -3.58 -0.71
C ILE A 33 3.90 -2.96 0.68
N LEU A 34 3.13 -1.89 0.82
CA LEU A 34 3.00 -1.15 2.08
C LEU A 34 1.55 -1.20 2.56
N VAL A 35 1.37 -1.60 3.81
CA VAL A 35 0.08 -1.56 4.51
C VAL A 35 0.23 -0.55 5.65
N THR A 36 -0.55 0.52 5.62
CA THR A 36 -0.47 1.62 6.60
C THR A 36 -1.85 2.21 6.86
N HIS A 37 -2.05 2.75 8.06
CA HIS A 37 -3.22 3.57 8.41
C HIS A 37 -2.95 5.08 8.23
N ASP A 38 -1.70 5.45 7.95
CA ASP A 38 -1.29 6.82 7.68
C ASP A 38 -1.60 7.19 6.23
N GLN A 39 -2.56 8.10 6.04
CA GLN A 39 -2.99 8.54 4.72
C GLN A 39 -1.92 9.37 3.99
N ASP A 40 -1.07 10.11 4.71
CA ASP A 40 0.00 10.89 4.08
C ASP A 40 1.04 9.96 3.46
N ILE A 41 1.35 8.86 4.14
CA ILE A 41 2.19 7.79 3.59
C ILE A 41 1.48 7.11 2.40
N GLY A 42 0.20 6.76 2.56
CA GLY A 42 -0.58 6.08 1.51
C GLY A 42 -0.66 6.86 0.19
N ARG A 43 -0.76 8.20 0.27
CA ARG A 43 -0.79 9.10 -0.91
C ARG A 43 0.47 9.05 -1.77
N HIS A 44 1.60 8.60 -1.22
CA HIS A 44 2.84 8.46 -1.97
C HIS A 44 2.94 7.14 -2.77
N ALA A 45 1.99 6.22 -2.61
CA ALA A 45 1.96 4.99 -3.38
C ALA A 45 1.65 5.27 -4.86
N LYS A 46 2.34 4.53 -5.76
CA LYS A 46 2.11 4.61 -7.21
C LYS A 46 0.78 3.97 -7.64
N ARG A 47 0.26 3.04 -6.84
CA ARG A 47 -0.96 2.25 -7.04
C ARG A 47 -1.52 1.87 -5.67
N THR A 48 -2.84 1.87 -5.54
CA THR A 48 -3.54 1.52 -4.30
C THR A 48 -4.56 0.44 -4.59
N LEU A 49 -4.57 -0.58 -3.74
CA LEU A 49 -5.54 -1.67 -3.77
C LEU A 49 -6.42 -1.58 -2.53
N VAL A 50 -7.73 -1.73 -2.69
CA VAL A 50 -8.66 -1.85 -1.56
C VAL A 50 -9.12 -3.30 -1.47
N LEU A 51 -8.90 -3.92 -0.32
CA LEU A 51 -9.36 -5.26 -0.01
C LEU A 51 -10.60 -5.20 0.88
N ARG A 52 -11.65 -5.95 0.53
CA ARG A 52 -12.85 -6.15 1.35
C ARG A 52 -13.29 -7.60 1.21
N ASP A 53 -13.54 -8.27 2.33
CA ASP A 53 -14.00 -9.68 2.37
C ASP A 53 -13.14 -10.64 1.53
N GLY A 54 -11.82 -10.41 1.53
CA GLY A 54 -10.86 -11.22 0.77
C GLY A 54 -10.82 -10.93 -0.74
N GLN A 55 -11.57 -9.94 -1.22
CA GLN A 55 -11.61 -9.53 -2.62
C GLN A 55 -11.02 -8.14 -2.81
N ILE A 56 -10.36 -7.92 -3.96
CA ILE A 56 -9.97 -6.58 -4.39
C ILE A 56 -11.21 -5.90 -4.93
N VAL A 57 -11.64 -4.82 -4.27
CA VAL A 57 -12.80 -4.02 -4.65
C VAL A 57 -12.43 -2.73 -5.37
N GLU A 58 -11.15 -2.35 -5.34
CA GLU A 58 -10.62 -1.19 -6.07
C GLU A 58 -9.14 -1.41 -6.39
N ASP A 59 -8.73 -0.96 -7.58
CA ASP A 59 -7.36 -1.00 -8.07
C ASP A 59 -7.11 0.25 -8.92
N THR A 60 -6.42 1.22 -8.33
CA THR A 60 -6.34 2.55 -8.91
C THR A 60 -5.03 3.25 -8.60
N THR A 61 -4.65 4.20 -9.45
CA THR A 61 -3.59 5.18 -9.17
C THR A 61 -4.15 6.48 -8.56
N ASP A 62 -5.47 6.62 -8.47
CA ASP A 62 -6.14 7.74 -7.78
C ASP A 62 -6.42 7.37 -6.31
N PHE A 63 -5.59 7.90 -5.41
CA PHE A 63 -5.75 7.66 -3.96
C PHE A 63 -7.13 8.10 -3.43
N ALA A 64 -7.75 9.13 -4.01
CA ALA A 64 -9.07 9.58 -3.59
C ALA A 64 -10.17 8.56 -3.98
N ALA A 65 -10.04 7.90 -5.14
CA ALA A 65 -10.92 6.79 -5.52
C ALA A 65 -10.77 5.61 -4.56
N ALA A 66 -9.52 5.24 -4.22
CA ALA A 66 -9.27 4.20 -3.23
C ALA A 66 -9.91 4.51 -1.87
N LEU A 67 -9.83 5.76 -1.40
CA LEU A 67 -10.42 6.16 -0.13
C LEU A 67 -11.96 6.10 -0.14
N ARG A 68 -12.60 6.48 -1.26
CA ARG A 68 -14.06 6.31 -1.44
C ARG A 68 -14.45 4.83 -1.40
N ALA A 69 -13.72 3.97 -2.11
CA ALA A 69 -13.96 2.53 -2.09
C ALA A 69 -13.78 1.90 -0.70
N LEU A 70 -12.78 2.36 0.05
CA LEU A 70 -12.53 1.90 1.41
C LEU A 70 -13.71 2.24 2.36
N HIS A 71 -14.30 3.42 2.21
CA HIS A 71 -15.48 3.83 2.99
C HIS A 71 -16.81 3.28 2.47
N GLY A 72 -16.83 2.58 1.33
CA GLY A 72 -18.03 1.97 0.77
C GLY A 72 -18.81 2.85 -0.20
N ASP A 73 -18.23 3.97 -0.64
CA ASP A 73 -18.86 4.97 -1.50
C ASP A 73 -18.52 4.80 -3.00
N SER A 74 -17.81 3.74 -3.39
CA SER A 74 -17.39 3.59 -4.80
C SER A 74 -18.50 3.05 -5.70
N PRO A 75 -18.71 3.65 -6.89
CA PRO A 75 -19.40 2.99 -7.98
C PRO A 75 -18.55 1.78 -8.43
N ALA A 76 -19.21 0.68 -8.79
CA ALA A 76 -18.55 -0.54 -9.29
C ALA A 76 -17.81 -0.26 -10.61
N HIS A 77 -16.57 0.21 -10.55
CA HIS A 77 -15.68 0.23 -11.70
C HIS A 77 -15.11 -1.18 -11.87
N PRO A 78 -15.07 -1.76 -13.08
CA PRO A 78 -14.46 -3.07 -13.28
C PRO A 78 -12.97 -2.97 -12.91
N VAL A 79 -12.60 -3.65 -11.83
CA VAL A 79 -11.22 -3.82 -11.39
C VAL A 79 -10.49 -4.59 -12.50
N PRO A 80 -9.47 -4.02 -13.17
CA PRO A 80 -8.67 -4.81 -14.10
C PRO A 80 -8.04 -5.98 -13.33
N PRO A 81 -7.95 -7.18 -13.94
CA PRO A 81 -7.40 -8.34 -13.26
C PRO A 81 -6.01 -7.99 -12.70
N PRO A 82 -5.77 -8.21 -11.40
CA PRO A 82 -4.52 -7.81 -10.79
C PRO A 82 -3.39 -8.64 -11.41
N HIS A 83 -2.48 -8.00 -12.13
CA HIS A 83 -1.23 -8.62 -12.56
C HIS A 83 -0.29 -8.72 -11.35
N ILE A 84 -0.57 -9.62 -10.40
CA ILE A 84 0.41 -9.98 -9.36
C ILE A 84 1.37 -10.98 -9.99
N ALA A 85 2.42 -10.49 -10.65
CA ALA A 85 3.55 -11.33 -11.05
C ALA A 85 4.43 -11.59 -9.81
N VAL A 86 4.12 -12.62 -9.03
CA VAL A 86 5.05 -13.15 -8.02
C VAL A 86 6.14 -13.93 -8.76
N LYS A 87 7.25 -13.26 -9.11
CA LYS A 87 8.44 -13.99 -9.56
C LYS A 87 9.12 -14.52 -8.30
N ALA A 88 8.87 -15.79 -7.97
CA ALA A 88 9.66 -16.48 -6.96
C ALA A 88 11.13 -16.42 -7.40
N ALA A 89 11.97 -15.75 -6.61
CA ALA A 89 13.40 -15.80 -6.79
C ALA A 89 13.86 -17.21 -6.37
N GLU A 90 13.98 -18.12 -7.33
CA GLU A 90 14.72 -19.35 -7.10
C GLU A 90 16.15 -18.96 -6.72
N ARG A 91 16.56 -19.37 -5.51
CA ARG A 91 17.92 -19.22 -5.05
C ARG A 91 18.83 -19.97 -6.01
N LEU A 92 19.68 -19.23 -6.72
CA LEU A 92 20.84 -19.79 -7.41
C LEU A 92 21.73 -20.47 -6.36
N GLY A 93 21.78 -21.80 -6.43
CA GLY A 93 22.85 -22.60 -5.86
C GLY A 93 24.04 -22.67 -6.81
#